data_AF-A0A6L3ZXU3-F1
#
_entry.id   AF-A0A6L3ZXU3-F1
#
_cell.length_a   1.000
_cell.length_b   1.000
_cell.length_c   1.000
_cell.angle_alpha   90.00
_cell.angle_beta   90.00
_cell.angle_gamma   90.00
#
_symmetry.space_group_name_H-M   'P 1'
#
loop_
_entity.id
_entity.type
_entity.pdbx_description
1 polymer ?
#
loop_
_entity_poly.entity_id
_entity_poly.type
_entity_poly.pdbx_seq_one_letter_code
_entity_poly.pdbx_strand_id
1 'polypeptide(L)'
;MTTTRIHPDTTLGAVALTVANMNRSLAFYQDIIGLQIHAENGDTVHLGAGKDDLLVLTENKKASPVRMGRGLYHYAILVPSRYELAKSLVRFIETETPLQGASDHFVSEAIYLADPDGTGIEIYRDLPRSDWTYPGGTLNIGTVAMDVQGVLDEYRANPTEWTGLHPDTQMGH
;
A
#
# COMPACT_ATOMS: atom_id res chain seq x y z
N MET A 1 -14.94 32.17 17.37
CA MET A 1 -13.80 31.23 17.46
C MET A 1 -13.48 30.78 16.05
N THR A 2 -12.31 31.12 15.52
CA THR A 2 -11.84 30.60 14.23
C THR A 2 -11.39 29.16 14.44
N THR A 3 -12.15 28.21 13.91
CA THR A 3 -11.81 26.79 13.97
C THR A 3 -10.58 26.56 13.10
N THR A 4 -9.42 26.31 13.72
CA THR A 4 -8.24 25.83 12.99
C THR A 4 -8.58 24.49 12.38
N ARG A 5 -8.47 24.37 11.05
CA ARG A 5 -8.62 23.13 10.31
C ARG A 5 -7.34 22.88 9.53
N ILE A 6 -6.96 21.62 9.42
CA ILE A 6 -5.94 21.19 8.47
C ILE A 6 -6.46 21.51 7.06
N HIS A 7 -5.56 21.91 6.15
CA HIS A 7 -5.95 22.24 4.79
C HIS A 7 -6.57 20.99 4.12
N PRO A 8 -7.68 21.13 3.36
CA PRO A 8 -8.34 19.97 2.76
C PRO A 8 -7.44 19.19 1.80
N ASP A 9 -6.43 19.85 1.23
CA ASP A 9 -5.46 19.25 0.30
C ASP A 9 -4.22 18.67 0.99
N THR A 10 -4.22 18.57 2.33
CA THR A 10 -3.12 17.93 3.05
C THR A 10 -3.13 16.42 2.78
N THR A 11 -2.03 15.92 2.21
CA THR A 11 -1.78 14.50 1.96
C THR A 11 -0.56 14.02 2.76
N LEU A 12 -0.40 12.69 2.86
CA LEU A 12 0.80 12.10 3.42
C LEU A 12 1.93 12.07 2.38
N GLY A 13 3.14 12.32 2.85
CA GLY A 13 4.35 12.19 2.04
C GLY A 13 4.97 10.81 2.13
N ALA A 14 6.17 10.65 1.56
CA ALA A 14 6.90 9.39 1.57
C ALA A 14 7.16 8.85 2.99
N VAL A 15 7.10 7.53 3.13
CA VAL A 15 7.52 6.83 4.35
C VAL A 15 8.99 6.46 4.24
N ALA A 16 9.79 6.87 5.24
CA ALA A 16 11.20 6.54 5.32
C ALA A 16 11.43 5.28 6.16
N LEU A 17 12.06 4.26 5.57
CA LEU A 17 12.34 2.97 6.20
C LEU A 17 13.84 2.71 6.25
N THR A 18 14.29 2.11 7.36
CA THR A 18 15.62 1.52 7.44
C THR A 18 15.54 0.04 7.09
N VAL A 19 16.31 -0.41 6.10
CA VAL A 19 16.32 -1.80 5.63
C VAL A 19 17.66 -2.47 5.91
N ALA A 20 17.64 -3.78 6.16
CA ALA A 20 18.86 -4.52 6.49
C ALA A 20 19.70 -4.85 5.25
N ASN A 21 19.06 -4.95 4.08
CA ASN A 21 19.68 -5.27 2.81
C ASN A 21 18.94 -4.57 1.66
N MET A 22 19.61 -3.64 0.98
CA MET A 22 19.00 -2.84 -0.08
C MET A 22 18.60 -3.69 -1.28
N ASN A 23 19.48 -4.59 -1.75
CA ASN A 23 19.20 -5.42 -2.93
C ASN A 23 17.96 -6.30 -2.76
N ARG A 24 17.83 -6.96 -1.61
CA ARG A 24 16.64 -7.77 -1.26
C ARG A 24 15.38 -6.91 -1.19
N SER A 25 15.51 -5.71 -0.63
CA SER A 25 14.38 -4.78 -0.52
C SER A 25 13.95 -4.25 -1.89
N LEU A 26 14.90 -3.88 -2.75
CA LEU A 26 14.61 -3.42 -4.11
C LEU A 26 13.99 -4.50 -4.99
N ALA A 27 14.44 -5.75 -4.87
CA ALA A 27 13.77 -6.88 -5.55
C ALA A 27 12.31 -7.01 -5.11
N PHE A 28 12.03 -6.89 -3.80
CA PHE A 28 10.65 -6.91 -3.32
C PHE A 28 9.84 -5.68 -3.78
N TYR A 29 10.35 -4.48 -3.58
CA TYR A 29 9.61 -3.25 -3.86
C TYR A 29 9.40 -2.98 -5.35
N GLN A 30 10.35 -3.35 -6.21
CA GLN A 30 10.19 -3.20 -7.65
C GLN A 30 9.44 -4.39 -8.27
N ASP A 31 9.86 -5.63 -7.96
CA ASP A 31 9.35 -6.78 -8.70
C ASP A 31 8.00 -7.26 -8.13
N ILE A 32 7.79 -7.19 -6.82
CA ILE A 32 6.56 -7.68 -6.19
C ILE A 32 5.56 -6.55 -5.99
N ILE A 33 5.96 -5.47 -5.31
CA ILE A 33 5.05 -4.34 -5.05
C ILE A 33 4.80 -3.54 -6.33
N GLY A 34 5.82 -3.33 -7.18
CA GLY A 34 5.67 -2.61 -8.45
C GLY A 34 6.07 -1.13 -8.40
N LEU A 35 6.87 -0.71 -7.43
CA LEU A 35 7.45 0.63 -7.37
C LEU A 35 8.63 0.77 -8.34
N GLN A 36 8.94 2.01 -8.71
CA GLN A 36 10.04 2.38 -9.58
C GLN A 36 11.04 3.24 -8.81
N ILE A 37 12.33 3.09 -9.10
CA ILE A 37 13.38 3.94 -8.56
C ILE A 37 13.26 5.33 -9.17
N HIS A 38 13.14 6.35 -8.31
CA HIS A 38 13.20 7.76 -8.70
C HIS A 38 14.62 8.31 -8.57
N ALA A 39 15.34 7.94 -7.51
CA ALA A 39 16.70 8.41 -7.26
C ALA A 39 17.47 7.45 -6.35
N GLU A 40 18.79 7.42 -6.52
CA GLU A 40 19.73 6.67 -5.69
C GLU A 40 20.83 7.62 -5.19
N ASN A 41 21.03 7.67 -3.88
CA ASN A 41 21.96 8.58 -3.20
C ASN A 41 22.73 7.83 -2.10
N GLY A 42 23.87 7.24 -2.45
CA GLY A 42 24.68 6.46 -1.51
C GLY A 42 23.90 5.24 -0.99
N ASP A 43 23.68 5.18 0.32
CA ASP A 43 22.93 4.09 0.96
C ASP A 43 21.40 4.34 0.98
N THR A 44 20.90 5.37 0.27
CA THR A 44 19.49 5.75 0.25
C THR A 44 18.89 5.65 -1.15
N VAL A 45 17.69 5.08 -1.27
CA VAL A 45 16.95 4.94 -2.53
C VAL A 45 15.53 5.47 -2.37
N HIS A 46 15.10 6.29 -3.33
CA HIS A 46 13.76 6.87 -3.41
C HIS A 46 12.93 6.07 -4.42
N LEU A 47 11.72 5.69 -4.04
CA LEU A 47 10.82 4.83 -4.80
C LEU A 47 9.42 5.45 -4.88
N GLY A 48 8.76 5.32 -6.02
CA GLY A 48 7.37 5.71 -6.20
C GLY A 48 6.70 4.96 -7.35
N ALA A 49 5.41 5.22 -7.57
CA ALA A 49 4.67 4.64 -8.70
C ALA A 49 4.45 5.65 -9.84
N GLY A 50 4.52 6.93 -9.53
CA GLY A 50 4.29 8.04 -10.45
C GLY A 50 5.27 9.18 -10.21
N LYS A 51 4.77 10.39 -9.98
CA LYS A 51 5.64 11.57 -9.80
C LYS A 51 6.22 11.69 -8.39
N ASP A 52 5.47 11.25 -7.38
CA ASP A 52 5.78 11.48 -5.98
C ASP A 52 6.49 10.26 -5.38
N ASP A 53 7.47 10.50 -4.51
CA ASP A 53 8.08 9.44 -3.72
C ASP A 53 7.05 8.87 -2.74
N LEU A 54 6.91 7.55 -2.72
CA LEU A 54 6.10 6.81 -1.76
C LEU A 54 6.98 6.22 -0.65
N LEU A 55 8.18 5.76 -1.00
CA LEU A 55 9.12 5.19 -0.06
C LEU A 55 10.52 5.78 -0.21
N VAL A 56 11.18 5.97 0.93
CA VAL A 56 12.61 6.27 1.00
C VAL A 56 13.25 5.17 1.82
N LEU A 57 14.10 4.36 1.21
CA LEU A 57 14.81 3.27 1.88
C LEU A 57 16.22 3.72 2.20
N THR A 58 16.68 3.48 3.43
CA THR A 58 18.08 3.68 3.81
C THR A 58 18.66 2.36 4.32
N GLU A 59 19.76 1.90 3.73
CA GLU A 59 20.41 0.67 4.17
C GLU A 59 21.14 0.88 5.50
N ASN A 60 20.89 -0.02 6.44
CA ASN A 60 21.75 -0.21 7.60
C ASN A 60 21.96 -1.72 7.81
N LYS A 61 23.15 -2.21 7.47
CA LYS A 61 23.50 -3.64 7.57
C LYS A 61 23.47 -4.20 8.99
N LYS A 62 23.39 -3.35 10.02
CA LYS A 62 23.21 -3.73 11.42
C LYS A 62 21.74 -3.74 11.85
N ALA A 63 20.83 -3.25 11.01
CA ALA A 63 19.41 -3.34 11.27
C ALA A 63 19.00 -4.82 11.35
N SER A 64 18.07 -5.10 12.23
CA SER A 64 17.44 -6.41 12.35
C SER A 64 15.98 -6.29 11.93
N PRO A 65 15.39 -7.35 11.36
CA PRO A 65 13.97 -7.36 11.03
C PRO A 65 13.11 -6.90 12.21
N VAL A 66 12.07 -6.12 11.91
CA VAL A 66 11.13 -5.63 12.92
C VAL A 66 10.37 -6.85 13.47
N ARG A 67 10.46 -7.06 14.79
CA ARG A 67 9.62 -8.07 15.46
C ARG A 67 8.23 -7.49 15.68
N MET A 68 7.19 -8.28 15.40
CA MET A 68 5.80 -7.90 15.67
C MET A 68 5.64 -7.25 17.06
N GLY A 69 4.99 -6.09 17.10
CA GLY A 69 4.67 -5.36 18.33
C GLY A 69 5.68 -4.26 18.74
N ARG A 70 6.68 -3.93 17.92
CA ARG A 70 7.55 -2.75 18.15
C ARG A 70 7.81 -2.02 16.83
N GLY A 71 7.63 -0.70 16.79
CA GLY A 71 7.83 0.11 15.57
C GLY A 71 6.53 0.38 14.81
N LEU A 72 6.65 0.83 13.56
CA LEU A 72 5.53 1.04 12.64
C LEU A 72 4.76 -0.28 12.46
N TYR A 73 3.44 -0.27 12.64
CA TYR A 73 2.62 -1.46 12.46
C TYR A 73 2.49 -1.81 10.98
N HIS A 74 2.01 -0.87 10.17
CA HIS A 74 2.12 -0.86 8.71
C HIS A 74 2.14 0.58 8.19
N TYR A 75 2.48 0.75 6.92
CA TYR A 75 2.09 1.92 6.13
C TYR A 75 1.15 1.47 5.01
N ALA A 76 0.35 2.40 4.51
CA ALA A 76 -0.70 2.12 3.55
C ALA A 76 -0.42 2.77 2.19
N ILE A 77 -0.52 1.99 1.13
CA ILE A 77 -0.42 2.43 -0.27
C ILE A 77 -1.83 2.46 -0.84
N LEU A 78 -2.30 3.66 -1.21
CA LEU A 78 -3.62 3.90 -1.79
C LEU A 78 -3.55 3.78 -3.31
N VAL A 79 -4.15 2.73 -3.87
CA VAL A 79 -4.30 2.57 -5.32
C VAL A 79 -5.60 3.22 -5.81
N PRO A 80 -5.66 3.71 -7.06
CA PRO A 80 -6.74 4.62 -7.48
C PRO A 80 -8.08 3.94 -7.76
N SER A 81 -8.12 2.60 -7.81
CA SER A 81 -9.35 1.86 -8.11
C SER A 81 -9.32 0.43 -7.58
N ARG A 82 -10.50 -0.20 -7.54
CA ARG A 82 -10.64 -1.63 -7.25
C ARG A 82 -9.92 -2.51 -8.28
N TYR A 83 -9.89 -2.09 -9.54
CA TYR A 83 -9.15 -2.78 -10.59
C TYR A 83 -7.63 -2.74 -10.35
N GLU A 84 -7.09 -1.61 -9.91
CA GLU A 84 -5.65 -1.52 -9.55
C GLU A 84 -5.33 -2.34 -8.29
N LEU A 85 -6.26 -2.44 -7.33
CA LEU A 85 -6.11 -3.37 -6.20
C LEU A 85 -6.12 -4.83 -6.69
N ALA A 86 -6.96 -5.16 -7.67
CA ALA A 86 -7.01 -6.48 -8.29
C ALA A 86 -5.71 -6.84 -9.01
N LYS A 87 -5.09 -5.88 -9.71
CA LYS A 87 -3.78 -6.08 -10.35
C LYS A 87 -2.70 -6.45 -9.32
N SER A 88 -2.65 -5.73 -8.19
CA SER A 88 -1.74 -6.06 -7.09
C SER A 88 -2.00 -7.46 -6.53
N LEU A 89 -3.27 -7.82 -6.33
CA LEU A 89 -3.63 -9.16 -5.85
C LEU A 89 -3.18 -10.26 -6.82
N VAL A 90 -3.44 -10.08 -8.12
CA VAL A 90 -2.99 -11.01 -9.16
C VAL A 90 -1.48 -11.14 -9.14
N ARG A 91 -0.76 -10.01 -9.04
CA ARG A 91 0.71 -10.02 -8.93
C ARG A 91 1.16 -10.87 -7.74
N PHE A 92 0.59 -10.67 -6.56
CA PHE A 92 0.96 -11.42 -5.36
C PHE A 92 0.67 -12.91 -5.48
N ILE A 93 -0.39 -13.31 -6.20
CA ILE A 93 -0.68 -14.71 -6.51
C ILE A 93 0.41 -15.28 -7.44
N GLU A 94 0.75 -14.58 -8.52
CA GLU A 94 1.76 -15.01 -9.49
C GLU A 94 3.16 -15.13 -8.89
N THR A 95 3.50 -14.25 -7.94
CA THR A 95 4.78 -14.26 -7.22
C THR A 95 4.75 -15.08 -5.94
N GLU A 96 3.67 -15.83 -5.68
CA GLU A 96 3.47 -16.65 -4.47
C GLU A 96 3.77 -15.89 -3.17
N THR A 97 3.41 -14.60 -3.13
CA THR A 97 3.73 -13.70 -2.02
C THR A 97 2.83 -13.98 -0.82
N PRO A 98 3.41 -14.24 0.38
CA PRO A 98 2.61 -14.50 1.57
C PRO A 98 1.80 -13.28 1.98
N LEU A 99 0.47 -13.43 1.99
CA LEU A 99 -0.45 -12.42 2.50
C LEU A 99 -0.73 -12.65 3.98
N GLN A 100 -0.85 -11.56 4.74
CA GLN A 100 -1.23 -11.55 6.15
C GLN A 100 -2.75 -11.43 6.35
N GLY A 101 -3.47 -10.97 5.32
CA GLY A 101 -4.92 -10.89 5.33
C GLY A 101 -5.45 -10.06 4.17
N ALA A 102 -6.78 -10.04 4.03
CA ALA A 102 -7.50 -9.09 3.19
C ALA A 102 -8.83 -8.73 3.87
N SER A 103 -9.22 -7.48 3.84
CA SER A 103 -10.40 -7.00 4.57
C SER A 103 -11.17 -5.92 3.83
N ASP A 104 -12.47 -5.89 4.09
CA ASP A 104 -13.38 -4.81 3.73
C ASP A 104 -13.77 -4.08 5.03
N HIS A 105 -13.63 -2.75 5.00
CA HIS A 105 -13.90 -1.86 6.13
C HIS A 105 -15.20 -1.05 5.99
N PHE A 106 -16.00 -1.34 4.97
CA PHE A 106 -17.17 -0.58 4.48
C PHE A 106 -16.85 0.82 3.92
N VAL A 107 -15.60 1.25 4.04
CA VAL A 107 -15.06 2.51 3.50
C VAL A 107 -13.84 2.27 2.60
N SER A 108 -13.22 1.10 2.70
CA SER A 108 -12.06 0.68 1.90
C SER A 108 -12.00 -0.85 1.79
N GLU A 109 -11.29 -1.32 0.75
CA GLU A 109 -10.88 -2.72 0.60
C GLU A 109 -9.35 -2.77 0.62
N ALA A 110 -8.77 -3.70 1.38
CA ALA A 110 -7.35 -3.74 1.68
C ALA A 110 -6.77 -5.16 1.62
N ILE A 111 -5.51 -5.25 1.21
CA ILE A 111 -4.67 -6.45 1.24
C ILE A 111 -3.45 -6.16 2.11
N TYR A 112 -3.18 -7.07 3.06
CA TYR A 112 -2.09 -6.93 4.02
C TYR A 112 -0.99 -7.94 3.73
N LEU A 113 0.25 -7.49 3.80
CA LEU A 113 1.46 -8.31 3.66
C LEU A 113 2.61 -7.67 4.47
N ALA A 114 3.79 -8.27 4.44
CA ALA A 114 4.99 -7.65 4.97
C ALA A 114 6.13 -7.67 3.98
N ASP A 115 7.01 -6.67 4.10
CA ASP A 115 8.26 -6.62 3.37
C ASP A 115 9.29 -7.64 3.90
N PRO A 116 10.45 -7.79 3.24
CA PRO A 116 11.48 -8.75 3.64
C PRO A 116 12.11 -8.50 5.02
N ASP A 117 11.92 -7.31 5.59
CA ASP A 117 12.36 -6.95 6.95
C ASP A 117 11.21 -7.02 7.97
N GLY A 118 10.03 -7.46 7.55
CA GLY A 118 8.85 -7.67 8.40
C GLY A 118 8.00 -6.41 8.63
N THR A 119 8.25 -5.32 7.91
CA THR A 119 7.43 -4.11 7.97
C THR A 119 6.08 -4.40 7.33
N GLY A 120 4.99 -4.15 8.06
CA GLY A 120 3.65 -4.33 7.53
C GLY A 120 3.37 -3.36 6.38
N ILE A 121 2.67 -3.85 5.36
CA ILE A 121 2.21 -3.09 4.21
C ILE A 121 0.71 -3.35 4.06
N GLU A 122 -0.04 -2.28 3.85
CA GLU A 122 -1.41 -2.33 3.39
C GLU A 122 -1.47 -1.77 1.96
N ILE A 123 -1.96 -2.56 1.01
CA ILE A 123 -2.35 -2.04 -0.32
C ILE A 123 -3.86 -1.95 -0.32
N TYR A 124 -4.41 -0.75 -0.48
CA TYR A 124 -5.86 -0.57 -0.36
C TYR A 124 -6.40 0.43 -1.38
N ARG A 125 -7.72 0.38 -1.53
CA ARG A 125 -8.50 1.37 -2.28
C ARG A 125 -9.61 1.89 -1.40
N ASP A 126 -9.93 3.17 -1.54
CA ASP A 126 -11.13 3.76 -0.93
C ASP A 126 -12.39 3.40 -1.72
N LEU A 127 -13.50 3.24 -1.02
CA LEU A 127 -14.83 3.30 -1.62
C LEU A 127 -15.20 4.78 -1.83
N PRO A 128 -15.94 5.11 -2.91
CA PRO A 128 -16.52 6.44 -3.06
C PRO A 128 -17.27 6.85 -1.79
N ARG A 129 -17.07 8.09 -1.32
CA ARG A 129 -17.76 8.60 -0.12
C ARG A 129 -19.29 8.56 -0.22
N SER A 130 -19.84 8.54 -1.43
CA SER A 130 -21.28 8.34 -1.69
C SER A 130 -21.80 6.99 -1.21
N ASP A 131 -20.91 6.01 -1.10
CA ASP A 131 -21.25 4.63 -0.78
C ASP A 131 -21.11 4.37 0.73
N TRP A 132 -20.56 5.33 1.47
CA TRP A 132 -20.41 5.26 2.92
C TRP A 132 -21.79 5.37 3.58
N THR A 133 -22.04 4.50 4.56
CA THR A 133 -23.32 4.43 5.26
C THR A 133 -23.20 4.99 6.68
N TYR A 134 -24.28 5.62 7.15
CA TYR A 134 -24.33 6.28 8.46
C TYR A 134 -25.53 5.80 9.31
N PRO A 135 -25.62 4.50 9.66
CA PRO A 135 -26.71 3.99 10.48
C PRO A 135 -26.72 4.71 11.84
N GLY A 136 -27.85 5.31 12.20
CA GLY A 136 -27.97 6.09 13.44
C GLY A 136 -27.15 7.39 13.45
N GLY A 137 -26.68 7.87 12.29
CA GLY A 137 -25.89 9.10 12.17
C GLY A 137 -24.38 8.92 12.41
N THR A 138 -23.91 7.70 12.65
CA THR A 138 -22.48 7.37 12.82
C THR A 138 -21.95 6.62 11.62
N LEU A 139 -20.73 6.92 11.18
CA LEU A 139 -20.07 6.21 10.09
C LEU A 139 -20.02 4.70 10.39
N ASN A 140 -20.50 3.89 9.45
CA ASN A 140 -20.33 2.45 9.50
C ASN A 140 -18.90 2.10 9.09
N ILE A 141 -18.11 1.65 10.05
CA ILE A 141 -16.76 1.14 9.83
C ILE A 141 -16.63 -0.18 10.57
N GLY A 142 -16.00 -1.16 9.95
CA GLY A 142 -15.83 -2.49 10.53
C GLY A 142 -14.65 -3.22 9.93
N THR A 143 -14.58 -4.52 10.15
CA THR A 143 -13.61 -5.40 9.50
C THR A 143 -14.32 -6.69 9.18
N VAL A 144 -14.53 -6.96 7.90
CA VAL A 144 -15.05 -8.23 7.39
C VAL A 144 -14.12 -8.78 6.31
N ALA A 145 -14.32 -10.04 5.92
CA ALA A 145 -13.57 -10.63 4.83
C ALA A 145 -13.84 -9.85 3.52
N MET A 146 -12.77 -9.50 2.81
CA MET A 146 -12.87 -8.87 1.49
C MET A 146 -13.52 -9.83 0.48
N ASP A 147 -14.28 -9.29 -0.46
CA ASP A 147 -14.77 -10.02 -1.64
C ASP A 147 -13.62 -10.28 -2.62
N VAL A 148 -12.75 -11.23 -2.27
CA VAL A 148 -11.56 -11.60 -3.06
C VAL A 148 -11.95 -12.02 -4.48
N GLN A 149 -13.05 -12.74 -4.63
CA GLN A 149 -13.49 -13.23 -5.94
C GLN A 149 -13.93 -12.07 -6.83
N GLY A 150 -14.76 -11.16 -6.32
CA GLY A 150 -15.17 -9.98 -7.07
C GLY A 150 -14.01 -9.04 -7.40
N VAL A 151 -13.04 -8.86 -6.48
CA VAL A 151 -11.81 -8.12 -6.79
C VAL A 151 -11.05 -8.78 -7.95
N LEU A 152 -10.84 -10.09 -7.93
CA LEU A 152 -10.16 -10.80 -9.04
C LEU A 152 -10.94 -10.69 -10.37
N ASP A 153 -12.27 -10.65 -10.31
CA ASP A 153 -13.11 -10.55 -11.49
C ASP A 153 -13.00 -9.16 -12.17
N GLU A 154 -12.69 -8.09 -11.43
CA GLU A 154 -12.34 -6.78 -12.01
C GLU A 154 -11.16 -6.91 -13.00
N TYR A 155 -10.11 -7.63 -12.61
CA TYR A 155 -8.96 -7.86 -13.48
C TYR A 155 -9.30 -8.76 -14.67
N ARG A 156 -10.02 -9.86 -14.43
CA ARG A 156 -10.38 -10.84 -15.49
C ARG A 156 -11.25 -10.24 -16.58
N ALA A 157 -12.05 -9.22 -16.27
CA ALA A 157 -12.85 -8.52 -17.26
C ALA A 157 -11.99 -7.74 -18.28
N ASN A 158 -10.79 -7.33 -17.90
CA ASN A 158 -9.87 -6.56 -18.75
C ASN A 158 -8.41 -6.83 -18.35
N PRO A 159 -7.83 -8.00 -18.66
CA PRO A 159 -6.47 -8.32 -18.25
C PRO A 159 -5.45 -7.48 -19.02
N THR A 160 -4.45 -6.96 -18.31
CA THR A 160 -3.34 -6.19 -18.86
C THR A 160 -2.01 -6.72 -18.35
N GLU A 161 -0.93 -6.53 -19.10
CA GLU A 161 0.40 -6.84 -18.60
C GLU A 161 0.71 -6.07 -17.30
N TRP A 162 1.46 -6.71 -16.40
CA TRP A 162 1.92 -6.06 -15.17
C TRP A 162 3.06 -5.10 -15.47
N THR A 163 2.83 -3.81 -15.24
CA THR A 163 3.82 -2.74 -15.43
C THR A 163 4.19 -2.04 -14.11
N GLY A 164 3.85 -2.65 -12.97
CA GLY A 164 3.95 -2.03 -11.64
C GLY A 164 2.67 -1.34 -11.19
N LEU A 165 2.75 -0.60 -10.09
CA LEU A 165 1.65 0.17 -9.53
C LEU A 165 1.25 1.33 -10.44
N HIS A 166 -0.03 1.71 -10.40
CA HIS A 166 -0.55 2.82 -11.19
C HIS A 166 0.12 4.15 -10.79
N PRO A 167 0.44 5.06 -11.73
CA PRO A 167 1.08 6.35 -11.42
C PRO A 167 0.31 7.27 -10.46
N ASP A 168 -1.01 7.11 -10.38
CA ASP A 168 -1.88 7.86 -9.46
C ASP A 168 -1.91 7.27 -8.03
N THR A 169 -1.12 6.22 -7.77
CA THR A 169 -0.98 5.63 -6.44
C THR A 169 -0.34 6.63 -5.48
N GLN A 170 -0.85 6.69 -4.25
CA GLN A 170 -0.44 7.65 -3.22
C GLN A 170 -0.11 6.94 -1.91
N MET A 171 0.55 7.65 -0.99
CA MET A 171 0.64 7.21 0.40
C MET A 171 -0.70 7.48 1.09
N GLY A 172 -1.31 6.42 1.60
CA GLY A 172 -2.56 6.45 2.34
C GLY A 172 -2.34 6.50 3.86
N HIS A 173 -3.43 6.36 4.61
CA HIS A 173 -3.53 6.71 6.03
C HIS A 173 -4.10 5.60 6.90
#